data_AF-A0A553KHA9-F1
#
_entry.id   AF-A0A553KHA9-F1
#
_cell.length_a   1.000
_cell.length_b   1.000
_cell.length_c   1.000
_cell.angle_alpha   90.00
_cell.angle_beta   90.00
_cell.angle_gamma   90.00
#
_symmetry.space_group_name_H-M   'P 1'
#
loop_
_entity.id
_entity.type
_entity.pdbx_description
1 polymer ?
#
loop_
_entity_poly.entity_id
_entity_poly.type
_entity_poly.pdbx_seq_one_letter_code
_entity_poly.pdbx_strand_id
1 'polypeptide(L)'
;MHWLRQNQHLRTIWQDTIGTPQKSRLFIFKEEDYGNTGWNAVTSVKVYTGSDIVQTATISPNSYYMDEMGAFDLQGVFAHELGHVLGLDHVKDKNQVMCTAADGRKVNKPGDDDIDGIKAIY
;
A
#
# COMPACT_ATOMS: atom_id res chain seq x y z
N MET A 1 -32.29 -27.05 -28.68
CA MET A 1 -32.61 -26.01 -27.67
C MET A 1 -32.92 -26.72 -26.36
N HIS A 2 -32.10 -26.55 -25.31
CA HIS A 2 -32.44 -26.41 -23.87
C HIS A 2 -31.17 -26.64 -23.01
N TRP A 3 -31.07 -25.87 -21.91
CA TRP A 3 -30.05 -25.82 -20.83
C TRP A 3 -28.73 -25.04 -21.12
N LEU A 4 -28.43 -23.80 -20.64
CA LEU A 4 -28.41 -23.14 -19.30
C LEU A 4 -27.51 -23.91 -18.29
N ARG A 5 -26.52 -23.34 -17.57
CA ARG A 5 -26.11 -21.97 -17.20
C ARG A 5 -24.61 -21.96 -16.82
N GLN A 6 -23.94 -20.83 -17.05
CA GLN A 6 -22.60 -20.53 -16.52
C GLN A 6 -22.68 -20.14 -15.04
N ASN A 7 -21.73 -20.65 -14.24
CA ASN A 7 -21.47 -20.23 -12.86
C ASN A 7 -20.77 -18.87 -12.88
N GLN A 8 -21.42 -17.82 -12.40
CA GLN A 8 -20.76 -16.56 -12.03
C GLN A 8 -20.77 -16.41 -10.51
N HIS A 9 -19.61 -16.60 -9.90
CA HIS A 9 -19.33 -16.21 -8.53
C HIS A 9 -18.65 -14.85 -8.52
N LEU A 10 -19.42 -13.75 -8.52
CA LEU A 10 -18.98 -12.46 -7.99
C LEU A 10 -20.21 -11.73 -7.44
N ARG A 11 -20.44 -11.83 -6.12
CA ARG A 11 -21.43 -11.03 -5.42
C ARG A 11 -20.80 -9.68 -5.07
N THR A 12 -20.97 -8.69 -5.93
CA THR A 12 -20.79 -7.28 -5.58
C THR A 12 -21.99 -6.87 -4.71
N ILE A 13 -21.73 -6.55 -3.44
CA ILE A 13 -22.75 -6.10 -2.49
C ILE A 13 -23.08 -4.62 -2.81
N TRP A 14 -24.35 -4.33 -3.07
CA TRP A 14 -24.88 -2.96 -3.18
C TRP A 14 -25.37 -2.46 -1.81
N GLN A 15 -24.85 -1.32 -1.36
CA GLN A 15 -25.44 -0.31 -0.46
C GLN A 15 -24.50 0.90 -0.55
N ASP A 16 -24.91 2.11 -0.94
CA ASP A 16 -25.84 2.96 -0.18
C ASP A 16 -26.65 3.99 -1.02
N THR A 17 -27.72 4.41 -0.35
CA THR A 17 -28.80 5.38 -0.59
C THR A 17 -28.50 6.67 -1.40
N ILE A 18 -29.54 7.14 -2.11
CA ILE A 18 -29.60 8.36 -2.92
C ILE A 18 -29.39 9.60 -2.05
N GLY A 19 -28.24 10.27 -2.18
CA GLY A 19 -27.99 11.60 -1.63
C GLY A 19 -26.56 11.77 -1.14
N THR A 20 -25.75 12.55 -1.88
CA THR A 20 -24.29 12.75 -1.79
C THR A 20 -23.45 11.51 -2.15
N PRO A 21 -22.50 11.60 -3.11
CA PRO A 21 -21.51 10.54 -3.31
C PRO A 21 -20.73 10.38 -2.01
N GLN A 22 -20.94 9.28 -1.30
CA GLN A 22 -20.15 8.96 -0.13
C GLN A 22 -18.70 8.83 -0.61
N LYS A 23 -17.82 9.73 -0.13
CA LYS A 23 -16.39 9.64 -0.42
C LYS A 23 -15.86 8.39 0.28
N SER A 24 -15.84 7.26 -0.43
CA SER A 24 -15.30 6.01 0.09
C SER A 24 -13.78 6.05 0.08
N ARG A 25 -13.16 5.60 1.18
CA ARG A 25 -11.71 5.45 1.28
C ARG A 25 -11.42 3.98 1.08
N LEU A 26 -10.74 3.64 -0.01
CA LEU A 26 -10.42 2.25 -0.34
C LEU A 26 -8.94 1.98 -0.08
N PHE A 27 -8.66 1.00 0.76
CA PHE A 27 -7.32 0.44 0.91
C PHE A 27 -7.25 -0.85 0.11
N ILE A 28 -6.27 -0.96 -0.79
CA ILE A 28 -6.08 -2.11 -1.68
C ILE A 28 -4.71 -2.72 -1.40
N PHE A 29 -4.71 -4.03 -1.16
CA PHE A 29 -3.52 -4.84 -1.17
C PHE A 29 -3.54 -5.71 -2.43
N LYS A 30 -2.54 -5.56 -3.30
CA LYS A 30 -2.49 -6.27 -4.59
C LYS A 30 -1.09 -6.84 -4.84
N GLU A 31 -0.85 -8.02 -4.29
CA GLU A 31 0.34 -8.82 -4.58
C GLU A 31 0.20 -9.51 -5.94
N GLU A 32 1.28 -9.45 -6.72
CA GLU A 32 1.47 -10.18 -7.97
C GLU A 32 2.98 -10.38 -8.20
N ASP A 33 3.34 -11.25 -9.15
CA ASP A 33 4.69 -11.30 -9.71
C ASP A 33 4.80 -10.23 -10.81
N TYR A 34 5.46 -9.11 -10.49
CA TYR A 34 5.73 -8.01 -11.42
C TYR A 34 7.07 -8.16 -12.15
N GLY A 35 7.81 -9.25 -11.89
CA GLY A 35 9.12 -9.52 -12.46
C GLY A 35 10.25 -8.65 -11.92
N ASN A 36 11.35 -8.60 -12.67
CA ASN A 36 12.57 -7.88 -12.30
C ASN A 36 12.40 -6.36 -12.48
N THR A 37 11.75 -5.70 -11.51
CA THR A 37 11.43 -4.26 -11.57
C THR A 37 12.38 -3.34 -10.81
N GLY A 38 13.22 -3.88 -9.91
CA GLY A 38 14.10 -3.11 -9.03
C GLY A 38 13.46 -2.63 -7.73
N TRP A 39 12.19 -2.96 -7.48
CA TRP A 39 11.47 -2.60 -6.25
C TRP A 39 10.80 -3.83 -5.62
N ASN A 40 10.84 -3.90 -4.28
CA ASN A 40 10.19 -4.98 -3.53
C ASN A 40 8.67 -4.78 -3.43
N ALA A 41 8.23 -3.55 -3.20
CA ALA A 41 6.83 -3.15 -3.26
C ALA A 41 6.73 -1.69 -3.75
N VAL A 42 5.54 -1.29 -4.17
CA VAL A 42 5.24 0.11 -4.52
C VAL A 42 3.91 0.51 -3.93
N THR A 43 3.85 1.72 -3.39
CA THR A 43 2.63 2.36 -2.93
C THR A 43 2.14 3.41 -3.91
N SER A 44 0.82 3.45 -4.14
CA SER A 44 0.15 4.51 -4.89
C SER A 44 -1.01 5.07 -4.08
N VAL A 45 -0.96 6.36 -3.80
CA VAL A 45 -2.04 7.09 -3.11
C VAL A 45 -2.72 8.02 -4.12
N LYS A 46 -4.04 7.90 -4.22
CA LYS A 46 -4.91 8.80 -4.97
C LYS A 46 -5.76 9.57 -4.00
N VAL A 47 -5.76 10.90 -4.13
CA VAL A 47 -6.63 11.81 -3.38
C VAL A 47 -7.77 12.30 -4.26
N TYR A 48 -8.88 12.72 -3.65
CA TYR A 48 -9.92 13.41 -4.41
C TYR A 48 -9.40 14.73 -4.96
N THR A 49 -9.73 15.06 -6.21
CA THR A 49 -9.35 16.34 -6.83
C THR A 49 -9.75 17.52 -5.95
N GLY A 50 -8.77 18.38 -5.61
CA GLY A 50 -8.97 19.57 -4.78
C GLY A 50 -9.19 19.27 -3.29
N SER A 51 -8.68 18.15 -2.78
CA SER A 51 -8.92 17.69 -1.40
C SER A 51 -7.76 16.84 -0.89
N ASP A 52 -7.49 16.91 0.40
CA ASP A 52 -6.46 16.07 1.07
C ASP A 52 -7.02 14.70 1.49
N ILE A 53 -8.30 14.44 1.24
CA ILE A 53 -8.92 13.15 1.50
C ILE A 53 -8.40 12.12 0.50
N VAL A 54 -7.72 11.10 1.03
CA VAL A 54 -7.32 9.89 0.30
C VAL A 54 -8.56 9.16 -0.23
N GLN A 55 -8.65 9.01 -1.55
CA GLN A 55 -9.64 8.20 -2.26
C GLN A 55 -9.22 6.73 -2.28
N THR A 56 -7.97 6.45 -2.64
CA THR A 56 -7.45 5.08 -2.70
C THR A 56 -6.00 5.04 -2.28
N ALA A 57 -5.64 4.06 -1.46
CA ALA A 57 -4.25 3.72 -1.17
C ALA A 57 -4.03 2.27 -1.58
N THR A 58 -3.13 2.04 -2.53
CA THR A 58 -2.78 0.71 -3.02
C THR A 58 -1.34 0.40 -2.65
N ILE A 59 -1.13 -0.72 -1.97
CA ILE A 59 0.19 -1.34 -1.82
C ILE A 59 0.26 -2.52 -2.78
N SER A 60 1.29 -2.55 -3.62
CA SER A 60 1.54 -3.61 -4.59
C SER A 60 2.86 -4.31 -4.27
N PRO A 61 2.86 -5.36 -3.43
CA PRO A 61 4.03 -6.21 -3.17
C PRO A 61 4.42 -7.01 -4.41
N ASN A 62 5.71 -7.16 -4.66
CA ASN A 62 6.24 -7.95 -5.78
C ASN A 62 6.73 -9.31 -5.29
N SER A 63 5.97 -10.38 -5.52
CA SER A 63 6.36 -11.73 -5.12
C SER A 63 7.68 -12.18 -5.74
N TYR A 64 8.03 -11.67 -6.94
CA TYR A 64 9.34 -11.90 -7.57
C TYR A 64 10.53 -11.65 -6.62
N TYR A 65 10.42 -10.65 -5.75
CA TYR A 65 11.46 -10.34 -4.76
C TYR A 65 11.10 -10.72 -3.33
N MET A 66 9.81 -10.79 -3.00
CA MET A 66 9.34 -10.90 -1.62
C MET A 66 9.11 -12.35 -1.17
N ASP A 67 8.93 -13.31 -2.08
CA ASP A 67 8.65 -14.70 -1.70
C ASP A 67 9.81 -15.38 -0.96
N GLU A 68 11.04 -15.01 -1.32
CA GLU A 68 12.26 -15.52 -0.67
C GLU A 68 12.73 -14.65 0.51
N MET A 69 12.01 -13.57 0.81
CA MET A 69 12.42 -12.58 1.79
C MET A 69 12.20 -13.06 3.23
N GLY A 70 13.14 -12.76 4.12
CA GLY A 70 13.00 -13.04 5.54
C GLY A 70 11.89 -12.20 6.19
N ALA A 71 11.27 -12.71 7.26
CA ALA A 71 10.18 -12.03 7.96
C ALA A 71 10.54 -10.61 8.43
N PHE A 72 11.80 -10.37 8.81
CA PHE A 72 12.28 -9.04 9.20
C PHE A 72 12.18 -8.04 8.05
N ASP A 73 12.69 -8.41 6.87
CA ASP A 73 12.70 -7.54 5.69
C ASP A 73 11.29 -7.35 5.15
N LEU A 74 10.45 -8.40 5.16
CA LEU A 74 9.04 -8.32 4.79
C LEU A 74 8.31 -7.28 5.65
N GLN A 75 8.48 -7.36 6.97
CA GLN A 75 7.90 -6.37 7.90
C GLN A 75 8.41 -4.96 7.61
N GLY A 76 9.70 -4.80 7.31
CA GLY A 76 10.28 -3.51 6.96
C GLY A 76 9.73 -2.94 5.66
N VAL A 77 9.54 -3.77 4.62
CA VAL A 77 8.92 -3.35 3.36
C VAL A 77 7.49 -2.91 3.63
N PHE A 78 6.68 -3.70 4.33
CA PHE A 78 5.31 -3.31 4.63
C PHE A 78 5.20 -2.06 5.49
N ALA A 79 6.07 -1.89 6.48
CA ALA A 79 6.09 -0.69 7.30
C ALA A 79 6.47 0.56 6.47
N HIS A 80 7.41 0.43 5.54
CA HIS A 80 7.79 1.49 4.60
C HIS A 80 6.64 1.87 3.67
N GLU A 81 5.98 0.89 3.04
CA GLU A 81 4.84 1.14 2.17
C GLU A 81 3.66 1.76 2.93
N LEU A 82 3.41 1.31 4.17
CA LEU A 82 2.38 1.92 5.01
C LEU A 82 2.73 3.37 5.37
N GLY A 83 4.01 3.70 5.56
CA GLY A 83 4.46 5.08 5.74
C GLY A 83 4.10 5.97 4.55
N HIS A 84 4.27 5.49 3.32
CA HIS A 84 3.79 6.20 2.12
C HIS A 84 2.27 6.37 2.09
N VAL A 85 1.51 5.35 2.51
CA VAL A 85 0.04 5.46 2.63
C VAL A 85 -0.36 6.57 3.61
N LEU A 86 0.43 6.76 4.66
CA LEU A 86 0.21 7.77 5.70
C LEU A 86 0.80 9.14 5.34
N GLY A 87 1.47 9.27 4.19
CA GLY A 87 1.99 10.55 3.68
C GLY A 87 3.45 10.83 4.01
N LEU A 88 4.22 9.84 4.47
CA LEU A 88 5.67 9.98 4.64
C LEU A 88 6.40 9.77 3.31
N ASP A 89 7.46 10.54 3.10
CA ASP A 89 8.37 10.42 1.95
C ASP A 89 9.61 9.58 2.31
N HIS A 90 10.36 9.18 1.28
CA HIS A 90 11.62 8.47 1.48
C HIS A 90 12.65 9.30 2.26
N VAL A 91 13.48 8.61 3.02
CA VAL A 91 14.68 9.16 3.66
C VAL A 91 15.92 8.33 3.35
N LYS A 92 17.11 8.91 3.57
CA LYS A 92 18.40 8.23 3.31
C LYS A 92 19.04 7.62 4.56
N ASP A 93 18.53 7.94 5.75
CA ASP A 93 19.01 7.33 6.99
C ASP A 93 18.52 5.89 7.11
N LYS A 94 19.46 4.94 7.09
CA LYS A 94 19.21 3.50 7.11
C LYS A 94 18.57 2.99 8.40
N ASN A 95 18.56 3.82 9.45
CA ASN A 95 17.92 3.52 10.72
C ASN A 95 16.43 3.93 10.76
N GLN A 96 15.91 4.51 9.67
CA GLN A 96 14.51 4.85 9.51
C GLN A 96 13.82 3.81 8.62
N VAL A 97 12.56 3.52 8.90
CA VAL A 97 11.76 2.60 8.09
C VAL A 97 11.43 3.20 6.73
N MET A 98 11.36 4.53 6.62
CA MET A 98 11.21 5.24 5.34
C MET A 98 12.49 5.26 4.48
N CYS A 99 13.57 4.62 4.92
CA CYS A 99 14.68 4.31 4.01
C CYS A 99 14.29 3.18 3.06
N THR A 100 14.64 3.31 1.77
CA THR A 100 14.34 2.27 0.79
C THR A 100 15.18 1.01 1.04
N ALA A 101 14.66 -0.14 0.64
CA ALA A 101 15.44 -1.39 0.67
C ALA A 101 16.69 -1.29 -0.22
N ALA A 102 16.57 -0.63 -1.39
CA ALA A 102 17.68 -0.40 -2.31
C ALA A 102 18.80 0.49 -1.71
N ASP A 103 18.45 1.46 -0.86
CA ASP A 103 19.42 2.29 -0.14
C ASP A 103 20.02 1.57 1.10
N GLY A 104 19.51 0.37 1.43
CA GLY A 104 20.03 -0.49 2.48
C GLY A 104 19.46 -0.22 3.87
N ARG A 105 18.14 -0.01 3.96
CA ARG A 105 17.39 0.02 5.24
C ARG A 105 17.80 -1.15 6.15
N LYS A 106 17.95 -0.86 7.45
CA LYS A 106 18.38 -1.83 8.48
C LYS A 106 17.34 -2.15 9.54
N VAL A 107 16.17 -1.53 9.44
CA VAL A 107 15.12 -1.59 10.46
C VAL A 107 13.79 -2.04 9.86
N ASN A 108 12.95 -2.65 10.69
CA ASN A 108 11.57 -3.00 10.36
C ASN A 108 10.53 -2.25 11.22
N LYS A 109 10.98 -1.24 11.97
CA LYS A 109 10.16 -0.41 12.85
C LYS A 109 10.50 1.07 12.61
N PRO A 110 9.55 1.98 12.81
CA PRO A 110 9.80 3.42 12.73
C PRO A 110 10.93 3.85 13.67
N GLY A 111 11.85 4.66 13.17
CA GLY A 111 12.83 5.41 13.95
C GLY A 111 12.32 6.80 14.34
N ASP A 112 13.17 7.60 14.97
CA ASP A 112 12.76 8.91 15.51
C ASP A 112 12.29 9.88 14.41
N ASP A 113 12.92 9.89 13.24
CA ASP A 113 12.54 10.76 12.11
C ASP A 113 11.18 10.34 11.52
N ASP A 114 10.93 9.03 11.39
CA ASP A 114 9.62 8.52 10.97
C ASP A 114 8.52 8.92 11.96
N ILE A 115 8.81 8.84 13.26
CA ILE A 115 7.88 9.20 14.35
C ILE A 115 7.59 10.70 14.37
N ASP A 116 8.61 11.54 14.20
CA ASP A 116 8.44 12.98 14.16
C ASP A 116 7.71 13.42 12.88
N GLY A 117 8.01 12.78 11.75
CA GLY A 117 7.30 12.97 10.49
C GLY A 117 5.81 12.69 10.61
N ILE A 118 5.42 11.54 11.19
CA ILE A 118 4.00 11.20 11.29
C ILE A 118 3.23 12.12 12.26
N LYS A 119 3.86 12.55 13.37
CA LYS A 119 3.29 13.53 14.31
C LYS A 119 3.14 14.93 13.71
N ALA A 120 3.91 15.27 12.69
CA ALA A 120 3.75 16.53 11.98
C ALA A 120 2.51 16.53 11.08
N ILE A 121 2.01 15.34 10.69
CA ILE A 121 0.84 15.16 9.83
C ILE A 121 -0.45 14.99 10.66
N TYR A 122 -0.39 14.29 11.80
CA TYR A 122 -1.53 13.92 12.64
C TYR A 122 -1.31 14.22 14.13
#